data_AF-A0A2S9G4Y7-F1
#
_entry.id   AF-A0A2S9G4Y7-F1
#
_cell.length_a   1.000
_cell.length_b   1.000
_cell.length_c   1.000
_cell.angle_alpha   90.00
_cell.angle_beta   90.00
_cell.angle_gamma   90.00
#
_symmetry.space_group_name_H-M   'P 1'
#
loop_
_entity.id
_entity.type
_entity.pdbx_description
1 polymer ?
#
loop_
_entity_poly.entity_id
_entity_poly.type
_entity_poly.pdbx_seq_one_letter_code
_entity_poly.pdbx_strand_id
1 'polypeptide(L)'
;MVIFAVSIGLFAGKFTETVPVTVISDRAGLVMNPDAKVKMRGVQVGTVKSIQYRPDGKAELQLDMDPSQLHLIPSNVNVDIASS
;
A
#
# COMPACT_ATOMS: atom_id res chain seq x y z
N MET A 1 -7.84 -9.57 -28.09
CA MET A 1 -7.79 -8.33 -27.27
C MET A 1 -8.20 -8.58 -25.82
N VAL A 2 -9.32 -9.27 -25.54
CA VAL A 2 -9.81 -9.54 -24.17
C VAL A 2 -8.76 -10.23 -23.28
N ILE A 3 -8.05 -11.24 -23.81
CA ILE A 3 -7.03 -11.97 -23.04
C ILE A 3 -5.92 -11.04 -22.53
N PHE A 4 -5.42 -10.11 -23.36
CA PHE A 4 -4.41 -9.14 -22.94
C PHE A 4 -4.94 -8.19 -21.85
N ALA A 5 -6.17 -7.70 -21.99
CA ALA A 5 -6.78 -6.84 -20.98
C ALA A 5 -6.96 -7.57 -19.63
N VAL A 6 -7.37 -8.84 -19.66
CA VAL A 6 -7.50 -9.69 -18.47
C VAL A 6 -6.13 -9.97 -17.86
N SER A 7 -5.12 -10.32 -18.64
CA SER A 7 -3.75 -10.54 -18.14
C SER A 7 -3.17 -9.29 -17.48
N ILE A 8 -3.38 -8.10 -18.07
CA ILE A 8 -2.96 -6.82 -17.47
C ILE A 8 -3.71 -6.58 -16.15
N GLY A 9 -5.03 -6.81 -16.13
CA GLY A 9 -5.83 -6.63 -14.91
C GLY A 9 -5.42 -7.58 -13.78
N LEU A 10 -5.11 -8.84 -14.11
CA LEU A 10 -4.60 -9.83 -13.15
C LEU A 10 -3.21 -9.45 -12.64
N PHE A 11 -2.32 -9.00 -13.52
CA PHE A 11 -0.96 -8.58 -13.14
C PHE A 11 -0.97 -7.30 -12.27
N ALA A 12 -1.87 -6.37 -12.57
CA ALA A 12 -2.08 -5.15 -11.80
C ALA A 12 -2.92 -5.36 -10.53
N GLY A 13 -3.30 -6.60 -10.19
CA GLY A 13 -4.10 -6.90 -9.00
C GLY A 13 -5.50 -6.29 -9.00
N LYS A 14 -6.04 -5.87 -10.14
CA LYS A 14 -7.32 -5.14 -10.25
C LYS A 14 -8.55 -5.96 -9.81
N PHE A 15 -8.39 -7.27 -9.67
CA PHE A 15 -9.45 -8.19 -9.26
C PHE A 15 -9.27 -8.73 -7.83
N THR A 16 -8.26 -8.24 -7.11
CA THR A 16 -8.01 -8.63 -5.72
C THR A 16 -8.84 -7.75 -4.79
N GLU A 17 -9.62 -8.37 -3.89
CA GLU A 17 -10.28 -7.64 -2.81
C GLU A 17 -9.23 -7.08 -1.85
N THR A 18 -9.24 -5.76 -1.66
CA THR A 18 -8.31 -5.06 -0.76
C THR A 18 -9.06 -4.13 0.16
N VAL A 19 -8.50 -3.92 1.34
CA VAL A 19 -9.04 -3.00 2.33
C VAL A 19 -8.20 -1.72 2.31
N PRO A 20 -8.82 -0.56 2.04
CA PRO A 20 -8.09 0.71 1.97
C PRO A 20 -7.70 1.17 3.37
N VAL A 21 -6.42 1.41 3.59
CA VAL A 21 -5.86 2.00 4.82
C VAL A 21 -5.10 3.26 4.47
N THR A 22 -5.37 4.34 5.21
CA THR A 22 -4.68 5.62 5.01
C THR A 22 -3.64 5.82 6.10
N VAL A 23 -2.41 6.10 5.69
CA VAL A 23 -1.31 6.42 6.60
C VAL A 23 -0.89 7.87 6.36
N ILE A 24 -0.92 8.67 7.42
CA ILE A 24 -0.39 10.03 7.41
C ILE A 24 0.99 10.00 8.03
N SER A 25 2.01 10.42 7.28
CA SER A 25 3.38 10.53 7.74
C SER A 25 3.90 11.94 7.54
N ASP A 26 4.90 12.35 8.34
CA ASP A 26 5.54 13.65 8.16
C ASP A 26 6.42 13.71 6.89
N ARG A 27 6.69 12.55 6.28
CA ARG A 27 7.45 12.42 5.02
C ARG A 27 7.12 11.12 4.31
N ALA A 28 7.06 11.15 2.98
CA ALA A 28 6.87 9.94 2.16
C ALA A 28 8.12 9.04 2.12
N GLY A 29 9.28 9.49 2.61
CA GLY A 29 10.57 8.82 2.37
C GLY A 29 11.20 9.28 1.05
N LEU A 30 12.51 9.10 0.89
CA LEU A 30 13.27 9.65 -0.26
C LEU A 30 12.94 8.96 -1.60
N VAL A 31 12.32 7.77 -1.61
CA VAL A 31 12.06 6.96 -2.82
C VAL A 31 10.81 6.08 -2.70
N MET A 32 9.76 6.51 -1.98
CA MET A 32 8.53 5.71 -1.93
C MET A 32 7.79 5.81 -3.26
N ASN A 33 7.53 4.66 -3.89
CA ASN A 33 6.82 4.58 -5.16
C ASN A 33 5.41 3.99 -4.97
N PRO A 34 4.45 4.35 -5.83
CA PRO A 34 3.27 3.52 -6.04
C PRO A 34 3.70 2.07 -6.31
N ASP A 35 2.88 1.11 -5.88
CA ASP A 35 3.14 -0.33 -5.93
C ASP A 35 4.25 -0.84 -4.96
N ALA A 36 4.75 0.01 -4.07
CA ALA A 36 5.66 -0.42 -3.01
C ALA A 36 4.99 -1.42 -2.06
N LYS A 37 5.77 -2.42 -1.60
CA LYS A 37 5.26 -3.49 -0.74
C LYS A 37 5.07 -3.01 0.69
N VAL A 38 3.88 -3.18 1.23
CA VAL A 38 3.63 -3.00 2.67
C VAL A 38 3.95 -4.31 3.37
N LYS A 39 4.85 -4.27 4.34
CA LYS A 39 5.32 -5.46 5.05
C LYS A 39 5.07 -5.36 6.54
N MET A 40 4.65 -6.48 7.14
CA MET A 40 4.61 -6.65 8.58
C MET A 40 5.52 -7.83 8.95
N ARG A 41 6.51 -7.59 9.82
CA ARG A 41 7.48 -8.62 10.25
C ARG A 41 8.15 -9.34 9.06
N GLY A 42 8.41 -8.62 7.96
CA GLY A 42 9.02 -9.16 6.74
C GLY A 42 8.06 -9.81 5.75
N VAL A 43 6.81 -10.08 6.13
CA VAL A 43 5.77 -10.65 5.25
C VAL A 43 5.01 -9.53 4.56
N GLN A 44 4.76 -9.64 3.26
CA GLN A 44 3.95 -8.67 2.54
C GLN A 44 2.48 -8.83 2.93
N VAL A 45 1.86 -7.73 3.37
CA VAL A 45 0.46 -7.68 3.84
C VAL A 45 -0.40 -6.68 3.06
N GLY A 46 0.19 -6.02 2.05
CA GLY A 46 -0.48 -5.04 1.22
C GLY A 46 0.48 -4.35 0.26
N THR A 47 -0.02 -3.30 -0.37
CA THR A 47 0.70 -2.53 -1.39
C THR A 47 0.33 -1.05 -1.29
N VAL A 48 1.26 -0.15 -1.58
CA VAL A 48 0.99 1.29 -1.68
C VAL A 48 0.22 1.57 -2.97
N LYS A 49 -1.04 2.00 -2.84
CA LYS A 49 -1.91 2.38 -3.96
C LYS A 49 -1.53 3.75 -4.52
N SER A 50 -1.35 4.74 -3.64
CA SER A 50 -1.05 6.10 -4.05
C SER A 50 -0.34 6.87 -2.93
N ILE A 51 0.34 7.94 -3.33
CA ILE A 51 1.05 8.85 -2.43
C ILE A 51 0.60 10.26 -2.80
N GLN A 52 0.03 10.96 -1.83
CA GLN A 52 -0.44 12.33 -1.98
C GLN A 52 0.34 13.24 -1.03
N TYR A 53 0.93 14.30 -1.58
CA TYR A 53 1.60 15.32 -0.77
C TYR A 53 0.55 16.35 -0.36
N ARG A 54 0.38 16.50 0.96
CA ARG A 54 -0.59 17.43 1.52
C ARG A 54 0.01 18.83 1.65
N PRO A 55 -0.81 19.89 1.62
CA PRO A 55 -0.33 21.28 1.77
C PRO A 55 0.31 21.58 3.13
N ASP A 56 0.02 20.74 4.14
CA ASP A 56 0.56 20.82 5.50
C ASP A 56 2.00 20.26 5.63
N GLY A 57 2.60 19.84 4.50
CA GLY A 57 3.94 19.25 4.45
C GLY A 57 3.99 17.76 4.79
N LYS A 58 2.85 17.12 5.06
CA LYS A 58 2.74 15.68 5.32
C LYS A 58 2.53 14.90 4.03
N ALA A 59 2.81 13.61 4.09
CA ALA A 59 2.47 12.65 3.05
C ALA A 59 1.29 11.80 3.51
N GLU A 60 0.33 11.62 2.61
CA GLU A 60 -0.79 10.70 2.75
C GLU A 60 -0.55 9.51 1.83
N LEU A 61 -0.35 8.34 2.43
CA LEU A 61 -0.17 7.09 1.73
C LEU A 61 -1.48 6.32 1.79
N GLN A 62 -2.03 6.01 0.62
CA GLN A 62 -3.15 5.08 0.51
C GLN A 62 -2.58 3.69 0.29
N LEU A 63 -2.91 2.78 1.19
CA LEU A 63 -2.47 1.40 1.17
C LEU A 63 -3.67 0.50 0.86
N ASP A 64 -3.47 -0.43 -0.06
CA ASP A 64 -4.40 -1.51 -0.31
C ASP A 64 -3.90 -2.74 0.47
N MET A 65 -4.59 -3.06 1.57
CA MET A 65 -4.23 -4.14 2.50
C MET A 65 -4.95 -5.44 2.15
N ASP A 66 -4.29 -6.57 2.39
CA ASP A 66 -4.90 -7.89 2.21
C ASP A 66 -5.88 -8.18 3.37
N PRO A 67 -7.19 -8.37 3.11
CA PRO A 67 -8.19 -8.66 4.14
C PRO A 67 -7.88 -9.94 4.92
N SER A 68 -7.25 -10.94 4.27
CA SER A 68 -6.86 -12.18 4.92
C SER A 68 -5.75 -11.98 5.94
N GLN A 69 -4.95 -10.91 5.84
CA GLN A 69 -3.85 -10.61 6.76
C GLN A 69 -4.23 -9.55 7.80
N LEU A 70 -5.27 -8.75 7.56
CA LEU A 70 -5.66 -7.64 8.42
C LEU A 70 -5.99 -8.03 9.86
N HIS A 71 -6.59 -9.20 10.07
CA HIS A 71 -6.89 -9.71 11.41
C HIS A 71 -5.63 -10.00 12.26
N LEU A 72 -4.47 -10.08 11.62
CA LEU A 72 -3.16 -10.26 12.28
C LEU A 72 -2.48 -8.94 12.61
N ILE A 73 -3.05 -7.81 12.19
CA ILE A 73 -2.52 -6.46 12.39
C ILE A 73 -3.26 -5.80 13.56
N PRO A 74 -2.60 -5.63 14.72
CA PRO A 74 -3.19 -4.90 15.84
C PRO A 74 -3.53 -3.45 15.47
N SER A 75 -4.54 -2.87 16.11
CA SER A 75 -4.93 -1.47 15.90
C SER A 75 -3.89 -0.45 16.38
N ASN A 76 -2.93 -0.86 17.21
CA ASN A 76 -1.89 -0.01 17.81
C ASN A 76 -0.52 -0.17 17.15
N VAL A 77 -0.46 -0.62 15.88
CA VAL A 77 0.81 -0.72 15.15
C VAL A 77 1.37 0.65 14.79
N ASN A 78 2.68 0.80 14.93
CA ASN A 78 3.41 1.95 14.40
C ASN A 78 3.88 1.63 12.97
N VAL A 79 3.74 2.59 12.07
CA VAL A 79 4.14 2.44 10.67
C VAL A 79 5.46 3.17 10.46
N ASP A 80 6.47 2.45 9.99
CA ASP A 80 7.77 3.01 9.61
C ASP A 80 7.91 3.03 8.08
N ILE A 81 8.49 4.11 7.57
CA ILE A 81 8.76 4.33 6.15
C ILE A 81 10.25 4.10 5.91
N ALA A 82 10.59 2.89 5.50
CA ALA A 82 11.95 2.52 5.08
C ALA A 82 12.07 2.54 3.55
N SER A 83 13.17 3.12 3.05
CA SER A 83 13.58 3.04 1.65
C SER A 83 14.85 2.18 1.59
N SER A 84 14.73 0.92 1.17
CA SER A 84 15.86 0.00 0.96
C SER A 84 15.93 -0.47 -0.48
#